data_AF-A0A7V9ZQD1-F1
#
_entry.id   AF-A0A7V9ZQD1-F1
#
_cell.length_a   1.000
_cell.length_b   1.000
_cell.length_c   1.000
_cell.angle_alpha   90.00
_cell.angle_beta   90.00
_cell.angle_gamma   90.00
#
_symmetry.space_group_name_H-M   'P 1'
#
loop_
_entity.id
_entity.type
_entity.pdbx_description
1 polymer ?
#
loop_
_entity_poly.entity_id
_entity_poly.type
_entity_poly.pdbx_seq_one_letter_code
_entity_poly.pdbx_strand_id
1 'polypeptide(L)'
;NKESDLVRRMVHQHLRHRASLAQASPVGAHLDEDALSAFAEGRLGDRESAPVVRHLVNCGSCRHITAQLIRLDTELSGVEINAPVLEEEPGRIRRLLADLASRVLPSSEGDVVFAYHAPADDFEKKDEANEQGEVKGEEKE
;
A
#
# COMPACT_ATOMS: atom_id res chain seq x y z
N ASN A 1 12.04 28.88 -13.73
CA ASN A 1 11.23 30.04 -13.27
C ASN A 1 11.77 30.40 -11.89
N LYS A 2 12.38 31.57 -11.69
CA LYS A 2 13.23 31.82 -10.49
C LYS A 2 12.44 31.73 -9.17
N GLU A 3 11.17 32.09 -9.21
CA GLU A 3 10.26 32.02 -8.07
C GLU A 3 9.93 30.58 -7.66
N SER A 4 9.71 29.68 -8.64
CA SER A 4 9.45 28.26 -8.34
C SER A 4 10.65 27.59 -7.66
N ASP A 5 11.86 27.98 -8.06
CA ASP A 5 13.10 27.44 -7.47
C ASP A 5 13.35 27.97 -6.05
N LEU A 6 12.84 29.16 -5.73
CA LEU A 6 12.89 29.72 -4.38
C LEU A 6 11.89 29.00 -3.47
N VAL A 7 10.65 28.83 -3.92
CA VAL A 7 9.60 28.08 -3.18
C VAL A 7 10.06 26.64 -2.94
N ARG A 8 10.61 25.96 -3.96
CA ARG A 8 11.13 24.59 -3.82
C ARG A 8 12.20 24.49 -2.75
N ARG A 9 13.14 25.44 -2.71
CA ARG A 9 14.20 25.48 -1.69
C ARG A 9 13.66 25.72 -0.29
N MET A 10 12.70 26.65 -0.14
CA MET A 10 12.06 26.91 1.16
C MET A 10 11.32 25.67 1.68
N VAL A 11 10.55 24.99 0.82
CA VAL A 11 9.85 23.76 1.18
C VAL A 11 10.85 22.66 1.56
N HIS A 12 11.92 22.46 0.78
CA HIS A 12 12.96 21.49 1.10
C HIS A 12 13.63 21.76 2.45
N GLN A 13 13.98 23.02 2.73
CA GLN A 13 14.60 23.41 3.99
C GLN A 13 13.65 23.18 5.17
N HIS A 14 12.37 23.52 5.00
CA HIS A 14 11.34 23.30 6.02
C HIS A 14 11.13 21.81 6.31
N LEU A 15 10.99 20.98 5.27
CA LEU A 15 10.84 19.53 5.42
C LEU A 15 12.07 18.90 6.08
N ARG A 16 13.29 19.33 5.70
CA ARG A 16 14.54 18.85 6.30
C ARG A 16 14.66 19.22 7.77
N HIS A 17 14.30 20.45 8.13
CA HIS A 17 14.31 20.89 9.52
C HIS A 17 13.33 20.09 10.37
N ARG A 18 12.11 19.84 9.86
CA ARG A 18 11.13 18.99 10.56
C ARG A 18 11.58 17.55 10.68
N ALA A 19 12.22 16.99 9.67
CA ALA A 19 12.79 15.64 9.74
C ALA A 19 13.86 15.53 10.82
N SER A 20 14.72 16.55 10.98
CA SER A 20 15.74 16.56 12.04
C SER A 20 15.13 16.65 13.45
N LEU A 21 14.05 17.42 13.63
CA LEU A 21 13.34 17.49 14.91
C LEU A 21 12.60 16.19 15.24
N ALA A 22 12.09 15.49 14.22
CA ALA A 22 11.43 14.20 14.39
C ALA A 22 12.38 13.08 14.88
N GLN A 23 13.68 13.18 14.61
CA GLN A 23 14.69 12.22 15.06
C GLN A 23 15.13 12.44 16.52
N ALA A 24 14.78 13.57 17.13
CA ALA A 24 15.19 13.95 18.48
C ALA A 24 14.16 13.60 19.56
N SER A 25 13.27 12.63 19.32
CA SER A 25 12.27 12.21 20.32
C SER A 25 12.86 11.06 21.16
N PRO A 26 13.11 11.24 22.48
CA PRO A 26 13.70 10.21 23.31
C PRO A 26 12.78 8.99 23.44
N VAL A 27 13.37 7.80 23.61
CA VAL A 27 12.64 6.54 23.85
C VAL A 27 11.76 6.70 25.10
N GLY A 28 10.44 6.61 24.94
CA GLY A 28 9.43 7.02 25.92
C GLY A 28 8.56 8.22 25.47
N ALA A 29 8.86 8.83 24.32
CA ALA A 29 8.14 9.99 23.79
C ALA A 29 7.10 9.66 22.71
N HIS A 30 6.86 8.39 22.40
CA HIS A 30 5.84 7.97 21.44
C HIS A 30 4.49 7.77 22.12
N LEU A 31 3.41 7.88 21.35
CA LEU A 31 2.09 7.49 21.80
C LEU A 31 2.04 6.00 22.08
N ASP A 32 1.28 5.63 23.09
CA ASP A 32 0.92 4.25 23.38
C ASP A 32 0.04 3.66 22.27
N GLU A 33 0.07 2.34 22.17
CA GLU A 33 -0.64 1.59 21.14
C GLU A 33 -2.16 1.81 21.22
N ASP A 34 -2.71 1.84 22.44
CA ASP A 34 -4.13 2.07 22.68
C ASP A 34 -4.58 3.44 22.16
N ALA A 35 -3.80 4.51 22.39
CA ALA A 35 -4.14 5.83 21.87
C ALA A 35 -4.01 5.92 20.34
N LEU A 36 -3.03 5.23 19.75
CA LEU A 36 -2.88 5.17 18.29
C LEU A 36 -4.05 4.43 17.64
N SER A 37 -4.48 3.31 18.22
CA SER A 37 -5.63 2.52 17.76
C SER A 37 -6.93 3.28 17.94
N ALA A 38 -7.17 3.87 19.12
CA ALA A 38 -8.36 4.69 19.38
C ALA A 38 -8.44 5.91 18.45
N PHE A 39 -7.30 6.52 18.11
CA PHE A 39 -7.23 7.59 17.13
C PHE A 39 -7.51 7.10 15.70
N ALA A 40 -6.89 5.98 15.28
CA ALA A 40 -7.09 5.42 13.95
C ALA A 40 -8.55 5.00 13.70
N GLU A 41 -9.20 4.45 14.73
CA GLU A 41 -10.61 4.04 14.69
C GLU A 41 -11.60 5.22 14.90
N GLY A 42 -11.10 6.44 15.12
CA GLY A 42 -11.94 7.63 15.30
C GLY A 42 -12.75 7.64 16.61
N ARG A 43 -12.31 6.92 17.65
CA ARG A 43 -12.99 6.84 18.95
C ARG A 43 -12.66 8.00 19.90
N LEU A 44 -11.66 8.81 19.57
CA LEU A 44 -11.26 9.97 20.38
C LEU A 44 -12.09 11.20 20.04
N GLY A 45 -12.57 11.91 21.06
CA GLY A 45 -13.22 13.21 20.86
C GLY A 45 -12.21 14.32 20.53
N ASP A 46 -12.68 15.49 20.09
CA ASP A 46 -11.82 16.62 19.66
C ASP A 46 -10.76 17.03 20.69
N ARG A 47 -11.11 16.97 21.98
CA ARG A 47 -10.20 17.35 23.07
C ARG A 47 -9.08 16.33 23.28
N GLU A 48 -9.37 15.06 23.02
CA GLU A 48 -8.46 13.93 23.21
C GLU A 48 -7.59 13.70 21.97
N SER A 49 -8.13 13.98 20.79
CA SER A 49 -7.40 13.89 19.53
C SER A 49 -6.38 15.02 19.37
N ALA A 50 -6.61 16.22 19.93
CA ALA A 50 -5.71 17.37 19.84
C ALA A 50 -4.24 17.08 20.23
N PRO A 51 -3.92 16.47 21.40
CA PRO A 51 -2.55 16.10 21.73
C PRO A 51 -1.98 15.02 20.80
N VAL A 52 -2.80 14.06 20.36
CA VAL A 52 -2.40 13.00 19.42
C VAL A 52 -2.01 13.60 18.07
N VAL A 53 -2.84 14.47 17.50
CA VAL A 53 -2.54 15.17 16.24
C VAL A 53 -1.26 15.99 16.38
N ARG A 54 -1.08 16.73 17.48
CA ARG A 54 0.15 17.49 17.73
C ARG A 54 1.40 16.60 17.75
N HIS A 55 1.30 15.42 18.33
CA HIS A 55 2.39 14.44 18.33
C HIS A 55 2.65 13.91 16.91
N LEU A 56 1.61 13.46 16.19
CA LEU A 56 1.72 12.95 14.83
C LEU A 56 2.33 13.97 13.87
N VAL A 57 2.02 15.25 14.01
CA VAL A 57 2.59 16.34 13.20
C VAL A 57 4.14 16.46 13.35
N ASN A 58 4.69 15.99 14.48
CA ASN A 58 6.12 16.09 14.79
C ASN A 58 6.83 14.72 14.80
N CYS A 59 6.10 13.61 14.92
CA CYS A 59 6.68 12.27 14.99
C CYS A 59 6.38 11.46 13.73
N GLY A 60 7.44 11.18 12.94
CA GLY A 60 7.32 10.35 11.74
C GLY A 60 6.99 8.88 12.03
N SER A 61 7.51 8.33 13.13
CA SER A 61 7.27 6.94 13.52
C SER A 61 5.79 6.69 13.83
N CYS A 62 5.19 7.49 14.72
CA CYS A 62 3.77 7.36 15.05
C CYS A 62 2.87 7.60 13.83
N ARG A 63 3.22 8.53 12.92
CA ARG A 63 2.48 8.66 11.64
C ARG A 63 2.54 7.40 10.80
N HIS A 64 3.71 6.76 10.73
CA HIS A 64 3.87 5.55 9.94
C HIS A 64 3.04 4.40 10.53
N ILE A 65 3.07 4.23 11.85
CA ILE A 65 2.28 3.21 12.56
C ILE A 65 0.78 3.46 12.36
N THR A 66 0.29 4.69 12.58
CA THR A 66 -1.12 5.04 12.31
C THR A 66 -1.53 4.75 10.87
N ALA A 67 -0.66 5.05 9.89
CA ALA A 67 -0.93 4.74 8.50
C ALA A 67 -1.00 3.23 8.21
N GLN A 68 -0.20 2.41 8.90
CA GLN A 68 -0.29 0.95 8.81
C GLN A 68 -1.61 0.44 9.41
N LEU A 69 -2.01 0.95 10.58
CA LEU A 69 -3.28 0.59 11.23
C LEU A 69 -4.48 0.91 10.33
N ILE A 70 -4.51 2.09 9.70
CA ILE A 70 -5.58 2.48 8.77
C ILE A 70 -5.60 1.56 7.55
N ARG A 71 -4.44 1.20 6.99
CA ARG A 71 -4.38 0.27 5.85
C ARG A 71 -4.93 -1.10 6.21
N LEU A 72 -4.53 -1.64 7.35
CA LEU A 72 -5.05 -2.90 7.85
C LEU A 72 -6.57 -2.84 8.04
N ASP A 73 -7.09 -1.77 8.64
CA ASP A 73 -8.53 -1.57 8.81
C ASP A 73 -9.28 -1.53 7.47
N THR A 74 -8.71 -0.87 6.44
CA THR A 74 -9.30 -0.86 5.10
C THR A 74 -9.30 -2.24 4.43
N GLU A 75 -8.22 -3.02 4.60
CA GLU A 75 -8.11 -4.38 4.06
C GLU A 75 -9.09 -5.35 4.75
N LEU A 76 -9.22 -5.23 6.09
CA LEU A 76 -10.10 -6.08 6.89
C LEU A 76 -11.58 -5.74 6.72
N SER A 77 -11.91 -4.46 6.55
CA SER A 77 -13.30 -4.02 6.40
C SER A 77 -13.95 -4.52 5.11
N GLY A 78 -13.18 -5.15 4.20
CA GLY A 78 -13.70 -5.65 2.92
C GLY A 78 -14.28 -4.54 2.04
N VAL A 79 -14.05 -3.28 2.43
CA VAL A 79 -14.30 -2.12 1.60
C VAL A 79 -13.13 -2.09 0.62
N GLU A 80 -13.20 -2.96 -0.38
CA GLU A 80 -12.81 -2.58 -1.72
C GLU A 80 -13.35 -1.16 -1.88
N ILE A 81 -12.47 -0.16 -1.88
CA ILE A 81 -12.83 1.18 -2.28
C ILE A 81 -13.19 1.02 -3.75
N ASN A 82 -14.42 0.56 -4.01
CA ASN A 82 -15.11 0.77 -5.25
C ASN A 82 -15.26 2.29 -5.30
N ALA A 83 -14.18 2.95 -5.71
CA ALA A 83 -14.28 4.21 -6.38
C ALA A 83 -15.40 3.98 -7.40
N PRO A 84 -16.49 4.75 -7.36
CA PRO A 84 -17.44 4.66 -8.44
C PRO A 84 -16.60 4.89 -9.70
N VAL A 85 -16.60 3.90 -10.60
CA VAL A 85 -16.17 4.10 -11.97
C VAL A 85 -17.21 5.04 -12.57
N LEU A 86 -17.15 6.31 -12.16
CA LEU A 86 -17.57 7.39 -13.01
C LEU A 86 -16.64 7.27 -14.20
N GLU A 87 -17.21 7.08 -15.39
CA GLU A 87 -16.50 7.41 -16.61
C GLU A 87 -16.18 8.91 -16.55
N GLU A 88 -15.11 9.22 -15.83
CA GLU A 88 -14.54 10.55 -15.75
C GLU A 88 -13.86 10.78 -17.09
N GLU A 89 -14.63 11.35 -18.02
CA GLU A 89 -14.08 12.26 -19.03
C GLU A 89 -12.91 13.00 -18.36
N PRO A 90 -11.67 12.79 -18.80
CA PRO A 90 -10.50 13.17 -18.03
C PRO A 90 -10.62 14.64 -17.67
N GLY A 91 -10.66 14.95 -16.37
CA GLY A 91 -10.79 16.31 -15.90
C GLY A 91 -9.72 17.22 -16.50
N ARG A 92 -9.96 18.53 -16.53
CA ARG A 92 -9.07 19.51 -17.20
C ARG A 92 -7.59 19.35 -16.80
N ILE A 93 -7.33 18.97 -15.55
CA ILE A 93 -5.98 18.72 -15.02
C ILE A 93 -5.35 17.47 -15.66
N ARG A 94 -6.08 16.36 -15.80
CA ARG A 94 -5.60 15.16 -16.49
C ARG A 94 -5.26 15.44 -17.95
N ARG A 95 -6.05 16.25 -18.65
CA ARG A 95 -5.76 16.66 -20.05
C ARG A 95 -4.46 17.45 -20.15
N LEU A 96 -4.24 18.39 -19.23
CA LEU A 96 -3.00 19.17 -19.18
C LEU A 96 -1.80 18.29 -18.87
N LEU A 97 -1.92 17.35 -17.92
CA LEU A 97 -0.86 16.41 -17.59
C LEU A 97 -0.54 15.46 -18.75
N ALA A 98 -1.55 15.01 -19.51
CA ALA A 98 -1.37 14.19 -20.70
C ALA A 98 -0.68 14.95 -21.85
N ASP A 99 -1.07 16.21 -22.10
CA ASP A 99 -0.41 17.08 -23.10
C ASP A 99 1.04 17.43 -22.70
N LEU A 100 1.33 17.47 -21.40
CA LEU A 100 2.69 17.68 -20.91
C LEU A 100 3.52 16.39 -21.01
N ALA A 101 2.92 15.23 -20.71
CA ALA A 101 3.56 13.93 -20.85
C ALA A 101 3.90 13.60 -22.31
N SER A 102 3.01 13.91 -23.26
CA SER A 102 3.24 13.67 -24.70
C SER A 102 4.39 14.50 -25.28
N ARG A 103 4.73 15.64 -24.64
CA ARG A 103 5.84 16.51 -25.07
C ARG A 103 7.18 16.17 -24.44
N VAL A 104 7.17 15.47 -23.30
CA VAL A 104 8.36 15.18 -22.50
C VAL A 104 8.82 13.73 -22.63
N LEU A 105 7.89 12.81 -22.91
CA LEU A 105 8.20 11.41 -23.15
C LEU A 105 8.15 11.14 -24.65
N PRO A 106 9.26 10.76 -25.31
CA PRO A 106 9.17 10.16 -26.64
C PRO A 106 8.27 8.91 -26.49
N SER A 107 7.18 8.89 -27.24
CA SER A 107 6.17 7.82 -27.22
C SER A 107 6.82 6.45 -27.38
N SER A 108 7.13 5.77 -26.28
CA SER A 108 7.32 4.32 -26.30
C SER A 108 5.92 3.73 -26.36
N GLU A 109 5.56 3.18 -27.52
CA GLU A 109 4.37 2.35 -27.69
C GLU A 109 4.27 1.31 -26.58
N GLY A 110 3.08 1.16 -26.02
CA GLY A 110 2.72 0.04 -25.16
C GLY A 110 2.87 0.34 -23.69
N ASP A 111 1.75 0.72 -23.08
CA ASP A 111 1.47 0.38 -21.69
C ASP A 111 1.38 -1.15 -21.59
N VAL A 112 2.54 -1.81 -21.54
CA VAL A 112 2.61 -3.28 -21.42
C VAL A 112 2.56 -3.64 -19.95
N VAL A 113 1.34 -3.76 -19.43
CA VAL A 113 1.10 -4.44 -18.15
C VAL A 113 1.33 -5.93 -18.38
N PHE A 114 2.51 -6.42 -18.02
CA PHE A 114 2.81 -7.86 -18.02
C PHE A 114 2.01 -8.54 -16.90
N ALA A 115 0.86 -9.13 -17.25
CA ALA A 115 0.17 -10.07 -16.38
C ALA A 115 1.01 -11.35 -16.24
N TYR A 116 1.35 -11.73 -15.02
CA TYR A 116 2.08 -12.95 -14.73
C TYR A 116 1.17 -14.15 -15.01
N HIS A 117 1.42 -14.88 -16.10
CA HIS A 117 0.72 -16.12 -16.38
C HIS A 117 1.38 -17.21 -15.51
N ALA A 118 0.68 -17.66 -14.47
CA ALA A 118 1.09 -18.87 -13.76
C ALA A 118 1.04 -20.05 -14.76
N PRO A 119 2.14 -20.78 -14.98
CA PRO A 119 2.08 -22.01 -15.75
C PRO A 119 1.23 -22.99 -14.95
N ALA A 120 0.20 -23.55 -15.59
CA ALA A 120 -0.59 -24.62 -15.00
C ALA A 120 0.33 -25.80 -14.74
N ASP A 121 0.36 -26.28 -13.51
CA ASP A 121 1.04 -27.52 -13.14
C ASP A 121 0.45 -28.67 -13.97
N ASP A 122 1.28 -29.24 -14.85
CA ASP A 122 1.02 -30.48 -15.57
C ASP A 122 0.92 -31.64 -14.56
N PHE A 123 -0.28 -31.89 -14.04
CA PHE A 123 -0.61 -33.15 -13.39
C PHE A 123 -0.80 -34.22 -14.46
N GLU A 124 0.30 -34.87 -14.88
CA GLU A 124 0.24 -36.15 -15.57
C GLU A 124 -0.35 -37.20 -14.62
N LYS A 125 -1.67 -37.38 -14.69
CA LYS A 125 -2.35 -38.53 -14.11
C LYS A 125 -2.27 -39.67 -15.12
N LYS A 126 -1.27 -40.53 -14.96
CA LYS A 126 -1.08 -41.74 -15.76
C LYS A 126 -2.17 -42.75 -15.37
N ASP A 127 -3.17 -42.88 -16.24
CA ASP A 127 -4.16 -43.95 -16.19
C ASP A 127 -3.50 -45.28 -16.56
N GLU A 128 -3.41 -46.22 -15.61
CA GLU A 128 -3.17 -47.64 -15.89
C GLU A 128 -4.29 -48.45 -15.21
N ALA A 129 -5.28 -48.86 -16.00
CA ALA A 129 -6.28 -49.86 -15.63
C ALA A 129 -6.33 -50.94 -16.72
N ASN A 130 -5.89 -52.16 -16.39
CA ASN A 130 -6.63 -53.44 -16.50
C ASN A 130 -5.64 -54.63 -16.49
N GLU A 131 -5.71 -55.48 -15.46
CA GLU A 131 -6.35 -56.83 -15.46
C GLU A 131 -5.42 -57.91 -16.03
N GLN A 132 -5.29 -59.14 -15.54
CA GLN A 132 -5.76 -59.98 -14.42
C GLN A 132 -4.90 -61.27 -14.54
N GLY A 133 -4.68 -62.05 -13.48
CA GLY A 133 -4.08 -63.39 -13.66
C GLY A 133 -3.55 -64.11 -12.40
N GLU A 134 -4.48 -64.65 -11.61
CA GLU A 134 -4.44 -65.95 -10.92
C GLU A 134 -3.23 -66.48 -10.08
N VAL A 135 -3.53 -66.67 -8.77
CA VAL A 135 -3.53 -67.94 -7.98
C VAL A 135 -2.25 -68.46 -7.29
N LYS A 136 -2.48 -68.89 -6.02
CA LYS A 136 -1.71 -69.72 -5.05
C LYS A 136 -0.52 -69.01 -4.39
N GLY A 137 -0.45 -68.80 -3.07
CA GLY A 137 -0.91 -69.60 -1.94
C GLY A 137 0.30 -70.31 -1.33
N GLU A 138 0.75 -69.90 -0.14
CA GLU A 138 1.19 -70.76 0.98
C GLU A 138 1.85 -69.95 2.10
N GLU A 139 1.38 -70.23 3.33
CA GLU A 139 1.96 -69.89 4.62
C GLU A 139 3.19 -70.77 4.94
N LYS A 140 3.90 -70.36 6.02
CA LYS A 140 5.05 -70.97 6.73
C LYS A 140 6.41 -70.41 6.28
N GLU A 141 7.31 -70.02 7.18
CA GLU A 141 7.61 -70.50 8.55
C GLU A 141 8.27 -69.38 9.37
#